data_AF-A0A351CFM8-F1
#
_entry.id   AF-A0A351CFM8-F1
#
_cell.length_a   1.000
_cell.length_b   1.000
_cell.length_c   1.000
_cell.angle_alpha   90.00
_cell.angle_beta   90.00
_cell.angle_gamma   90.00
#
_symmetry.space_group_name_H-M   'P 1'
#
loop_
_entity.id
_entity.type
_entity.pdbx_description
1 polymer ?
#
loop_
_entity_poly.entity_id
_entity_poly.type
_entity_poly.pdbx_seq_one_letter_code
_entity_poly.pdbx_strand_id
1 'polypeptide(L)'
;MRDLEKKMCIFLEKKLDTFREYQSVTEKMKQTVCGNDERNELSGLINRRQKCINAVEKINSSMGKIIKNDSVKFSCISKKYKGLVENCLSNIKDVMTQVDLMDRELVSIVSEQSEGIKTEILKMRNKRQAARGYQTTTRYPAKFLDTRR
;
A
#
# COMPACT_ATOMS: atom_id res chain seq x y z
N MET A 1 -9.91 -32.83 -19.29
CA MET A 1 -10.29 -31.63 -20.07
C MET A 1 -11.39 -30.82 -19.38
N ARG A 2 -12.68 -31.20 -19.41
CA ARG A 2 -13.79 -30.37 -18.86
C ARG A 2 -13.65 -29.97 -17.38
N ASP A 3 -13.22 -30.89 -16.51
CA ASP A 3 -13.04 -30.62 -15.08
C ASP A 3 -11.89 -29.63 -14.79
N LEU A 4 -10.88 -29.64 -15.66
CA LEU A 4 -9.72 -28.78 -15.54
C LEU A 4 -10.02 -27.33 -15.97
N GLU A 5 -10.76 -27.15 -17.06
CA GLU A 5 -11.21 -25.84 -17.50
C GLU A 5 -12.09 -25.16 -16.44
N LYS A 6 -12.97 -25.94 -15.81
CA LYS A 6 -13.80 -25.48 -14.69
C LYS A 6 -12.94 -25.06 -13.50
N LYS A 7 -11.93 -25.87 -13.12
CA LYS A 7 -10.96 -25.51 -12.07
C LYS A 7 -10.20 -24.22 -12.39
N MET A 8 -9.76 -24.06 -13.64
CA MET A 8 -9.07 -22.85 -14.10
C MET A 8 -9.95 -21.60 -13.95
N CYS A 9 -11.22 -21.68 -14.37
CA CYS A 9 -12.17 -20.57 -14.20
C CYS A 9 -12.35 -20.22 -12.71
N ILE A 10 -12.52 -21.21 -11.84
CA ILE A 10 -12.63 -21.00 -10.39
C ILE A 10 -11.39 -20.28 -9.83
N PHE A 11 -10.18 -20.63 -10.28
CA PHE A 11 -8.97 -19.93 -9.84
C PHE A 11 -8.93 -18.48 -10.32
N LEU A 12 -9.34 -18.23 -11.57
CA LEU A 12 -9.37 -16.88 -12.13
C LEU A 12 -10.43 -15.99 -11.46
N GLU A 13 -11.62 -16.54 -11.18
CA GLU A 13 -12.67 -15.85 -10.42
C GLU A 13 -12.18 -15.50 -9.01
N LYS A 14 -11.62 -16.46 -8.27
CA LYS A 14 -11.04 -16.21 -6.94
C LYS A 14 -9.92 -15.18 -6.98
N LYS A 15 -9.09 -15.20 -8.03
CA LYS A 15 -8.02 -14.23 -8.22
C LYS A 15 -8.58 -12.83 -8.47
N LEU A 16 -9.61 -12.70 -9.29
CA LEU A 16 -10.31 -11.44 -9.53
C LEU A 16 -10.94 -10.89 -8.25
N ASP A 17 -11.62 -11.71 -7.47
CA ASP A 17 -12.20 -11.28 -6.19
C ASP A 17 -11.13 -10.82 -5.20
N THR A 18 -10.00 -11.52 -5.13
CA THR A 18 -8.86 -11.12 -4.30
C THR A 18 -8.28 -9.78 -4.75
N PHE A 19 -8.21 -9.51 -6.05
CA PHE A 19 -7.77 -8.22 -6.58
C PHE A 19 -8.76 -7.09 -6.30
N ARG A 20 -10.07 -7.35 -6.35
CA ARG A 20 -11.10 -6.38 -5.94
C ARG A 20 -11.00 -6.04 -4.46
N GLU A 21 -10.73 -7.03 -3.60
CA GLU A 21 -10.45 -6.77 -2.19
C GLU A 21 -9.18 -5.94 -2.02
N TYR A 22 -8.09 -6.29 -2.71
CA TYR A 22 -6.85 -5.51 -2.69
C TYR A 22 -7.12 -4.04 -3.09
N GLN A 23 -7.92 -3.84 -4.14
CA GLN A 23 -8.32 -2.51 -4.60
C GLN A 23 -9.06 -1.73 -3.52
N SER A 24 -10.09 -2.33 -2.92
CA SER A 24 -10.88 -1.71 -1.84
C SER A 24 -10.02 -1.37 -0.62
N VAL A 25 -9.08 -2.25 -0.25
CA VAL A 25 -8.14 -1.98 0.85
C VAL A 25 -7.24 -0.79 0.52
N THR A 26 -6.73 -0.73 -0.72
CA THR A 26 -5.86 0.37 -1.17
C THR A 26 -6.60 1.71 -1.19
N GLU A 27 -7.86 1.72 -1.62
CA GLU A 27 -8.72 2.91 -1.56
C GLU A 27 -8.93 3.38 -0.12
N LYS A 28 -9.23 2.46 0.81
CA LYS A 28 -9.33 2.79 2.24
C LYS A 28 -8.02 3.32 2.81
N MET A 29 -6.88 2.74 2.44
CA MET A 29 -5.57 3.26 2.86
C MET A 29 -5.38 4.70 2.41
N LYS A 30 -5.75 5.02 1.16
CA LYS A 30 -5.70 6.39 0.65
C LYS A 30 -6.60 7.34 1.45
N GLN A 31 -7.83 6.91 1.77
CA GLN A 31 -8.74 7.69 2.60
C GLN A 31 -8.18 7.93 4.01
N THR A 32 -7.68 6.88 4.68
CA THR A 32 -7.10 6.98 6.03
C THR A 32 -5.85 7.87 6.07
N VAL A 33 -5.01 7.82 5.03
CA VAL A 33 -3.80 8.67 4.96
C VAL A 33 -4.14 10.13 4.65
N CYS A 34 -5.16 10.39 3.82
CA CYS A 34 -5.64 11.73 3.54
C CYS A 34 -6.49 12.33 4.67
N GLY A 35 -7.17 11.48 5.45
CA GLY A 35 -7.96 11.86 6.62
C GLY A 35 -7.10 11.99 7.89
N ASN A 36 -7.65 12.62 8.92
CA ASN A 36 -7.05 12.67 10.26
C ASN A 36 -7.43 11.43 11.11
N ASP A 37 -7.85 10.33 10.47
CA ASP A 37 -8.34 9.15 11.17
C ASP A 37 -7.21 8.39 11.88
N GLU A 38 -7.56 7.73 12.97
CA GLU A 38 -6.63 7.12 13.92
C GLU A 38 -5.66 6.14 13.24
N ARG A 39 -4.34 6.34 13.47
CA ARG A 39 -3.24 5.49 12.95
C ARG A 39 -3.43 3.98 13.16
N ASN A 40 -4.26 3.57 14.12
CA ASN A 40 -4.55 2.17 14.40
C ASN A 40 -5.20 1.45 13.20
N GLU A 41 -6.02 2.14 12.40
CA GLU A 41 -6.71 1.54 11.25
C GLU A 41 -5.74 1.20 10.10
N LEU A 42 -4.72 2.05 9.88
CA LEU A 42 -3.75 1.87 8.79
C LEU A 42 -2.95 0.57 8.92
N SER A 43 -2.55 0.20 10.14
CA SER A 43 -1.83 -1.05 10.40
C SER A 43 -2.66 -2.29 10.04
N GLY A 44 -3.97 -2.26 10.32
CA GLY A 44 -4.92 -3.30 9.95
C GLY A 44 -5.08 -3.41 8.43
N LEU A 45 -5.14 -2.27 7.74
CA LEU A 45 -5.22 -2.22 6.27
C LEU A 45 -3.96 -2.77 5.60
N ILE A 46 -2.76 -2.42 6.08
CA ILE A 46 -1.49 -2.98 5.58
C ILE A 46 -1.49 -4.51 5.71
N ASN A 47 -1.86 -5.02 6.88
CA ASN A 47 -1.94 -6.46 7.12
C ASN A 47 -2.95 -7.15 6.19
N ARG A 48 -4.12 -6.53 5.97
CA ARG A 48 -5.15 -7.06 5.07
C ARG A 48 -4.66 -7.07 3.62
N ARG A 49 -3.97 -6.01 3.18
CA ARG A 49 -3.35 -5.94 1.86
C ARG A 49 -2.31 -7.04 1.65
N GLN A 50 -1.45 -7.28 2.64
CA GLN A 50 -0.48 -8.38 2.59
C GLN A 50 -1.16 -9.76 2.50
N LYS A 51 -2.30 -9.95 3.18
CA LYS A 51 -3.09 -11.19 3.04
C LYS A 51 -3.60 -11.37 1.60
N CYS A 52 -4.05 -10.31 0.94
CA CYS A 52 -4.44 -10.37 -0.48
C CYS A 52 -3.26 -10.78 -1.38
N ILE A 53 -2.07 -10.19 -1.17
CA ILE A 53 -0.84 -10.55 -1.92
C ILE A 53 -0.55 -12.06 -1.76
N ASN A 54 -0.49 -12.53 -0.51
CA ASN A 54 -0.21 -13.92 -0.20
C ASN A 54 -1.26 -14.87 -0.80
N ALA A 55 -2.53 -14.45 -0.85
CA ALA A 55 -3.61 -15.23 -1.46
C ALA A 55 -3.44 -15.32 -2.99
N VAL A 56 -3.09 -14.22 -3.67
CA VAL A 56 -2.79 -14.22 -5.11
C VAL A 56 -1.61 -15.12 -5.43
N GLU A 57 -0.53 -15.06 -4.64
CA GLU A 57 0.64 -15.94 -4.81
C GLU A 57 0.29 -17.43 -4.67
N LYS A 58 -0.55 -17.78 -3.69
CA LYS A 58 -1.06 -19.14 -3.50
C LYS A 58 -1.92 -19.60 -4.68
N ILE A 59 -2.79 -18.73 -5.20
CA ILE A 59 -3.61 -19.01 -6.37
C ILE A 59 -2.72 -19.24 -7.60
N ASN A 60 -1.76 -18.33 -7.85
CA ASN A 60 -0.81 -18.45 -8.96
C ASN A 60 0.01 -19.75 -8.87
N SER A 61 0.48 -20.10 -7.68
CA SER A 61 1.21 -21.34 -7.45
C SER A 61 0.36 -22.58 -7.72
N SER A 62 -0.90 -22.57 -7.28
CA SER A 62 -1.86 -23.66 -7.51
C SER A 62 -2.19 -23.81 -8.99
N MET A 63 -2.42 -22.70 -9.68
CA MET A 63 -2.70 -22.64 -11.11
C MET A 63 -1.48 -23.11 -11.93
N GLY A 64 -0.27 -22.71 -11.52
CA GLY A 64 0.98 -23.16 -12.13
C GLY A 64 1.22 -24.67 -12.01
N LYS A 65 0.86 -25.29 -10.87
CA LYS A 65 0.92 -26.75 -10.70
C LYS A 65 0.01 -27.48 -11.70
N ILE A 66 -1.20 -26.97 -11.91
CA ILE A 66 -2.17 -27.55 -12.86
C ILE A 66 -1.63 -27.45 -14.29
N ILE A 67 -1.11 -26.28 -14.67
CA ILE A 67 -0.55 -26.07 -16.02
C ILE A 67 0.64 -27.00 -16.27
N LYS A 68 1.53 -27.17 -15.29
CA LYS A 68 2.71 -28.04 -15.40
C LYS A 68 2.36 -29.53 -15.42
N ASN A 69 1.48 -29.98 -14.53
CA ASN A 69 1.16 -31.41 -14.38
C ASN A 69 0.32 -31.95 -15.53
N ASP A 70 -0.60 -31.15 -16.06
CA ASP A 70 -1.53 -31.62 -17.09
C ASP A 70 -1.09 -31.27 -18.52
N SER A 71 0.09 -30.66 -18.71
CA SER A 71 0.62 -30.18 -20.00
C SER A 71 -0.36 -29.26 -20.76
N VAL A 72 -1.20 -28.55 -20.02
CA VAL A 72 -2.33 -27.81 -20.58
C VAL A 72 -1.84 -26.51 -21.19
N LYS A 73 -2.00 -26.39 -22.51
CA LYS A 73 -1.86 -25.12 -23.21
C LYS A 73 -3.19 -24.36 -23.13
N PHE A 74 -3.14 -23.05 -22.86
CA PHE A 74 -4.31 -22.17 -22.91
C PHE A 74 -5.04 -22.23 -24.26
N SER A 75 -4.33 -22.58 -25.33
CA SER A 75 -4.89 -22.81 -26.67
C SER A 75 -5.87 -23.99 -26.73
N CYS A 76 -5.85 -24.91 -25.76
CA CYS A 76 -6.70 -26.09 -25.70
C CYS A 76 -8.00 -25.87 -24.90
N ILE A 77 -8.25 -24.64 -24.41
CA ILE A 77 -9.50 -24.30 -23.74
C ILE A 77 -10.63 -24.27 -24.77
N SER A 78 -11.70 -25.00 -24.47
CA SER A 78 -12.91 -25.07 -25.26
C SER A 78 -13.57 -23.71 -25.40
N LYS A 79 -14.23 -23.49 -26.54
CA LYS A 79 -14.93 -22.24 -26.85
C LYS A 79 -15.92 -21.81 -25.75
N LYS A 80 -16.49 -22.77 -25.02
CA LYS A 80 -17.41 -22.55 -23.89
C LYS A 80 -16.76 -21.75 -22.75
N TYR A 81 -15.52 -22.06 -22.39
CA TYR A 81 -14.82 -21.44 -21.25
C TYR A 81 -13.90 -20.31 -21.68
N LYS A 82 -13.52 -20.25 -22.96
CA LYS A 82 -12.64 -19.21 -23.52
C LYS A 82 -13.12 -17.80 -23.18
N GLY A 83 -14.39 -17.49 -23.41
CA GLY A 83 -14.95 -16.16 -23.11
C GLY A 83 -14.92 -15.80 -21.62
N LEU A 84 -15.15 -16.77 -20.73
CA LEU A 84 -15.07 -16.56 -19.27
C LEU A 84 -13.64 -16.26 -18.82
N VAL A 85 -12.68 -17.01 -19.34
CA VAL A 85 -11.26 -16.83 -19.06
C VAL A 85 -10.78 -15.47 -19.57
N GLU A 86 -11.09 -15.12 -20.81
CA GLU A 86 -10.74 -13.83 -21.41
C GLU A 86 -11.33 -12.66 -20.64
N ASN A 87 -12.62 -12.74 -20.26
CA ASN A 87 -13.28 -11.73 -19.45
C ASN A 87 -12.63 -11.58 -18.07
N CYS A 88 -12.34 -12.69 -17.37
CA CYS A 88 -11.66 -12.63 -16.08
C CYS A 88 -10.27 -12.01 -16.19
N LEU A 89 -9.49 -12.38 -17.21
CA LEU A 89 -8.16 -11.82 -17.43
C LEU A 89 -8.21 -10.32 -17.75
N SER A 90 -9.18 -9.88 -18.56
CA SER A 90 -9.39 -8.46 -18.84
C SER A 90 -9.73 -7.70 -17.56
N ASN A 91 -10.70 -8.19 -16.79
CA ASN A 91 -11.09 -7.56 -15.52
C ASN A 91 -9.95 -7.50 -14.51
N ILE A 92 -9.13 -8.57 -14.41
CA ILE A 92 -7.94 -8.56 -13.55
C ILE A 92 -6.96 -7.48 -14.01
N LYS A 93 -6.73 -7.36 -15.32
CA LYS A 93 -5.83 -6.33 -15.88
C LYS A 93 -6.33 -4.92 -15.57
N ASP A 94 -7.63 -4.68 -15.71
CA ASP A 94 -8.24 -3.37 -15.45
C ASP A 94 -8.13 -3.01 -13.97
N VAL A 95 -8.45 -3.93 -13.06
CA VAL A 95 -8.29 -3.73 -11.62
C VAL A 95 -6.83 -3.47 -11.25
N MET A 96 -5.89 -4.25 -11.78
CA MET A 96 -4.46 -4.06 -11.52
C MET A 96 -3.96 -2.69 -12.00
N THR A 97 -4.46 -2.21 -13.14
CA THR A 97 -4.09 -0.89 -13.67
C THR A 97 -4.59 0.23 -12.76
N GLN A 98 -5.84 0.12 -12.27
CA GLN A 98 -6.39 1.09 -11.32
C GLN A 98 -5.64 1.07 -9.99
N VAL A 99 -5.29 -0.12 -9.50
CA VAL A 99 -4.51 -0.30 -8.28
C VAL A 99 -3.11 0.32 -8.39
N ASP A 100 -2.39 0.10 -9.51
CA ASP A 100 -1.06 0.68 -9.72
C ASP A 100 -1.10 2.22 -9.67
N LEU A 101 -2.13 2.84 -10.24
CA LEU A 101 -2.34 4.29 -10.15
C LEU A 101 -2.54 4.74 -8.69
N MET A 102 -3.45 4.08 -7.96
CA MET A 102 -3.71 4.41 -6.55
C MET A 102 -2.48 4.20 -5.66
N ASP A 103 -1.68 3.18 -5.94
CA ASP A 103 -0.45 2.90 -5.19
C ASP A 103 0.59 4.00 -5.37
N ARG A 104 0.76 4.51 -6.60
CA ARG A 104 1.65 5.64 -6.86
C ARG A 104 1.20 6.90 -6.15
N GLU A 105 -0.11 7.18 -6.18
CA GLU A 105 -0.69 8.32 -5.46
C GLU A 105 -0.47 8.19 -3.95
N LEU A 106 -0.75 7.01 -3.38
CA LEU A 106 -0.57 6.74 -1.96
C LEU A 106 0.90 6.93 -1.52
N VAL A 107 1.85 6.40 -2.30
CA VAL A 107 3.29 6.58 -2.04
C VAL A 107 3.67 8.06 -2.09
N SER A 108 3.15 8.82 -3.05
CA SER A 108 3.38 10.26 -3.14
C SER A 108 2.89 10.99 -1.89
N ILE A 109 1.66 10.72 -1.45
CA ILE A 109 1.05 11.36 -0.27
C ILE A 109 1.86 11.04 0.99
N VAL A 110 2.19 9.77 1.21
CA VAL A 110 2.97 9.34 2.39
C VAL A 110 4.36 9.98 2.39
N SER A 111 4.98 10.13 1.21
CA SER A 111 6.31 10.75 1.09
C SER A 111 6.25 12.24 1.46
N GLU A 112 5.25 12.97 0.98
CA GLU A 112 5.04 14.38 1.30
C GLU A 112 4.80 14.60 2.80
N GLN A 113 3.91 13.78 3.40
CA GLN A 113 3.66 13.82 4.84
C GLN A 113 4.91 13.50 5.66
N SER A 114 5.73 12.54 5.21
CA SER A 114 7.00 12.18 5.87
C SER A 114 7.97 13.36 5.89
N GLU A 115 8.12 14.07 4.78
CA GLU A 115 8.95 15.28 4.72
C GLU A 115 8.40 16.39 5.62
N GLY A 116 7.08 16.61 5.62
CA GLY A 116 6.41 17.53 6.55
C GLY A 116 6.81 17.26 8.01
N ILE A 117 6.65 16.01 8.46
CA ILE A 117 7.01 15.58 9.83
C ILE A 117 8.51 15.81 10.11
N LYS A 118 9.40 15.48 9.17
CA LYS A 118 10.85 15.71 9.34
C LYS A 118 11.16 17.20 9.55
N THR A 119 10.53 18.08 8.78
CA THR A 119 10.75 19.53 8.92
C THR A 119 10.27 20.05 10.28
N GLU A 120 9.14 19.55 10.80
CA GLU A 120 8.63 19.91 12.12
C GLU A 120 9.54 19.42 13.25
N ILE A 121 10.02 18.18 13.17
CA ILE A 121 10.98 17.62 14.13
C ILE A 121 12.26 18.48 14.16
N LEU A 122 12.75 18.90 12.99
CA LEU A 122 13.92 19.77 12.89
C LEU A 122 13.66 21.13 13.54
N LYS A 123 12.52 21.77 13.28
CA LYS A 123 12.11 23.02 13.94
C LYS A 123 12.06 22.86 15.46
N MET A 124 11.48 21.78 15.98
CA MET A 124 11.43 21.50 17.42
C MET A 124 12.81 21.27 18.03
N ARG A 125 13.71 20.61 17.30
CA ARG A 125 15.11 20.41 17.73
C ARG A 125 15.84 21.75 17.83
N ASN A 126 15.71 22.61 16.82
CA ASN A 126 16.35 23.93 16.79
C ASN A 126 15.82 24.83 17.92
N LYS A 127 14.49 24.83 18.14
CA LYS A 127 13.86 25.54 19.28
C LYS A 127 14.41 25.05 20.63
N ARG A 128 14.51 23.73 20.82
CA ARG A 128 15.10 23.14 22.05
C ARG A 128 16.57 23.54 22.24
N GLN A 129 17.36 23.58 21.17
CA GLN A 129 18.76 24.00 21.23
C GLN A 129 18.90 25.48 21.60
N ALA A 130 18.10 26.35 20.99
CA ALA A 130 18.06 27.78 21.33
C ALA A 130 17.68 28.00 22.82
N ALA A 131 16.64 27.31 23.30
CA ALA A 131 16.22 27.40 24.70
C ALA A 131 17.32 26.97 25.69
N ARG A 132 18.07 25.90 25.37
CA ARG A 132 19.24 25.46 26.17
C ARG A 132 20.36 26.50 26.18
N GLY A 133 20.59 27.19 25.07
CA GLY A 133 21.57 28.28 24.97
C GLY A 133 21.30 29.40 25.97
N TYR A 134 20.04 29.82 26.09
CA TYR A 134 19.62 30.84 27.07
C TYR A 134 19.81 30.38 28.52
N GLN A 135 19.55 29.11 28.85
CA GLN A 135 19.82 28.54 30.19
C GLN A 135 21.31 28.46 30.54
N THR A 136 22.21 28.36 29.56
CA THR A 136 23.65 28.33 29.82
C THR A 136 24.23 29.73 30.02
N THR A 137 23.59 30.77 29.48
CA THR A 137 24.04 32.16 29.63
C THR A 137 23.74 32.76 31.01
N THR A 138 22.76 32.22 31.75
CA THR A 138 22.44 32.64 33.13
C THR A 138 23.51 32.27 34.17
N ARG A 139 24.59 31.57 33.78
CA ARG A 139 25.71 31.23 34.69
C ARG A 139 26.75 32.35 34.85
N TYR A 140 26.69 33.39 34.02
CA TYR A 140 27.48 34.61 34.23
C TYR A 140 26.58 35.70 34.82
N PRO A 141 26.99 36.38 35.90
CA PRO A 141 26.20 37.45 36.47
C PRO A 141 25.99 38.54 35.40
N ALA A 142 24.77 39.04 35.30
CA ALA A 142 24.43 40.14 34.41
C ALA A 142 25.41 41.30 34.67
N LYS A 143 26.23 41.65 33.67
CA LYS A 143 26.94 42.93 33.69
C LYS A 143 25.87 44.00 33.52
N PHE A 144 25.47 44.61 34.63
CA PHE A 144 24.66 45.82 34.59
C PHE A 144 25.38 46.82 33.69
N LEU A 145 24.69 47.31 32.65
CA LEU A 145 25.14 48.46 31.90
C LEU A 145 25.17 49.62 32.88
N ASP A 146 26.38 50.04 33.24
CA ASP A 146 26.64 51.16 34.13
C ASP A 146 26.19 52.44 33.40
N THR A 147 24.90 52.80 33.52
CA THR A 147 24.39 54.08 33.03
C THR A 147 24.90 55.17 33.97
N ARG A 148 26.14 55.61 33.74
CA ARG A 148 26.67 56.82 34.36
C ARG A 148 25.88 58.03 33.84
N ARG A 149 25.28 58.74 34.79
CA ARG A 149 24.68 60.07 34.63
C ARG A 149 25.75 61.12 34.38
#